data_AF-A0A356BB31-F1
#
_entry.id   AF-A0A356BB31-F1
#
_cell.length_a   1.000
_cell.length_b   1.000
_cell.length_c   1.000
_cell.angle_alpha   90.00
_cell.angle_beta   90.00
_cell.angle_gamma   90.00
#
_symmetry.space_group_name_H-M   'P 1'
#
loop_
_entity.id
_entity.type
_entity.pdbx_description
1 polymer ?
#
loop_
_entity_poly.entity_id
_entity_poly.type
_entity_poly.pdbx_seq_one_letter_code
_entity_poly.pdbx_strand_id
1 'polypeptide(L)'
;IYVCGKTAHDIGEHDHRAIVWDEVVGYAITMLWAPLHWQTILLGFVLFRLFDIVKPWPISVLDRHVHGGLGIMLDDIAAGVAACLTLQLLLPFLALG
;
A
#
# COMPACT_ATOMS: atom_id res chain seq x y z
N ILE A 1 -10.63 31.37 -8.40
CA ILE A 1 -9.97 30.49 -9.38
C ILE A 1 -8.50 30.32 -8.97
N TYR A 2 -8.24 29.53 -7.93
CA TYR A 2 -6.88 29.24 -7.42
C TYR A 2 -6.67 27.73 -7.28
N VAL A 3 -7.76 27.00 -7.00
CA VAL A 3 -7.78 25.54 -6.91
C VAL A 3 -7.53 24.89 -8.28
N CYS A 4 -8.09 25.39 -9.39
CA CYS A 4 -7.92 24.78 -10.71
C CYS A 4 -6.52 24.96 -11.34
N GLY A 5 -5.73 25.95 -10.89
CA GLY A 5 -4.39 26.19 -11.43
C GLY A 5 -3.32 25.28 -10.85
N LYS A 6 -3.48 24.88 -9.58
CA LYS A 6 -2.52 24.01 -8.89
C LYS A 6 -2.70 22.55 -9.28
N THR A 7 -3.95 22.12 -9.45
CA THR A 7 -4.28 20.77 -9.92
C THR A 7 -3.77 20.50 -11.34
N ALA A 8 -3.77 21.48 -12.25
CA ALA A 8 -3.25 21.29 -13.61
C ALA A 8 -1.71 21.13 -13.69
N HIS A 9 -0.97 21.60 -12.67
CA HIS A 9 0.49 21.45 -12.58
C HIS A 9 0.90 20.17 -11.83
N ASP A 10 0.05 19.66 -10.94
CA ASP A 10 0.25 18.36 -10.25
C ASP A 10 -0.22 17.17 -11.12
N ILE A 11 -1.15 17.37 -12.06
CA ILE A 11 -1.58 16.34 -13.04
C ILE A 11 -0.50 16.04 -14.12
N GLY A 12 0.69 16.63 -14.02
CA GLY A 12 1.79 16.45 -14.97
C GLY A 12 2.41 15.06 -14.94
N GLU A 13 1.73 14.04 -15.49
CA GLU A 13 2.20 12.71 -15.94
C GLU A 13 3.02 11.81 -14.99
N HIS A 14 3.48 12.33 -13.86
CA HIS A 14 4.32 11.67 -12.88
C HIS A 14 3.49 11.13 -11.71
N ASP A 15 2.49 11.87 -11.22
CA ASP A 15 1.67 11.44 -10.09
C ASP A 15 0.91 10.13 -10.40
N HIS A 16 0.32 10.01 -11.59
CA HIS A 16 -0.50 8.84 -11.91
C HIS A 16 0.31 7.54 -11.98
N ARG A 17 1.57 7.60 -12.43
CA ARG A 17 2.46 6.43 -12.51
C ARG A 17 3.16 6.16 -11.19
N ALA A 18 3.51 7.20 -10.44
CA ALA A 18 4.09 7.09 -9.11
C ALA A 18 3.11 6.41 -8.14
N ILE A 19 1.85 6.86 -8.12
CA ILE A 19 0.81 6.27 -7.26
C ILE A 19 0.60 4.78 -7.57
N VAL A 20 0.57 4.39 -8.86
CA VAL A 20 0.46 2.97 -9.22
C VAL A 20 1.69 2.18 -8.79
N TRP A 21 2.88 2.78 -8.88
CA TRP A 21 4.10 2.15 -8.43
C TRP A 21 4.12 1.92 -6.91
N ASP A 22 3.58 2.87 -6.14
CA ASP A 22 3.44 2.76 -4.69
C ASP A 22 2.56 1.55 -4.31
N GLU A 23 1.41 1.38 -4.98
CA GLU A 23 0.53 0.22 -4.76
C GLU A 23 1.21 -1.11 -5.14
N VAL A 24 1.98 -1.11 -6.24
CA VAL A 24 2.73 -2.30 -6.69
C VAL A 24 3.82 -2.66 -5.68
N VAL A 25 4.53 -1.68 -5.14
CA VAL A 25 5.56 -1.89 -4.12
C VAL A 25 4.92 -2.37 -2.81
N GLY A 26 3.84 -1.74 -2.36
CA GLY A 26 3.12 -2.15 -1.14
C GLY A 26 2.58 -3.58 -1.23
N TYR A 27 2.00 -3.95 -2.37
CA TYR A 27 1.55 -5.32 -2.62
C TYR A 27 2.72 -6.32 -2.73
N ALA A 28 3.83 -5.94 -3.37
CA ALA A 28 5.02 -6.78 -3.44
C ALA A 28 5.60 -7.07 -2.04
N ILE A 29 5.59 -6.08 -1.15
CA ILE A 29 5.99 -6.25 0.26
C ILE A 29 5.02 -7.20 0.97
N THR A 30 3.71 -7.07 0.73
CA THR A 30 2.69 -7.95 1.32
C THR A 30 2.95 -9.42 1.00
N MET A 31 3.38 -9.70 -0.23
CA MET A 31 3.64 -11.06 -0.72
C MET A 31 5.06 -11.55 -0.37
N LEU A 32 5.86 -10.76 0.34
CA LEU A 32 7.22 -11.15 0.71
C LEU A 32 7.19 -12.41 1.59
N TRP A 33 7.94 -13.43 1.17
CA TRP A 33 8.00 -14.74 1.81
C TRP A 33 6.68 -15.52 1.85
N ALA A 34 5.63 -15.09 1.14
CA ALA A 34 4.43 -15.86 0.99
C ALA A 34 4.59 -16.89 -0.15
N PRO A 35 4.17 -18.15 0.02
CA PRO A 35 4.13 -19.11 -1.07
C PRO A 35 3.12 -18.65 -2.12
N LEU A 36 3.44 -18.78 -3.41
CA LEU A 36 2.61 -18.28 -4.51
C LEU A 36 1.47 -19.25 -4.85
N HIS A 37 0.42 -19.24 -4.04
CA HIS A 37 -0.83 -19.96 -4.26
C HIS A 37 -1.95 -18.96 -4.55
N TRP A 38 -3.00 -19.39 -5.25
CA TRP A 38 -4.13 -18.49 -5.54
C TRP A 38 -4.79 -17.95 -4.26
N GLN A 39 -4.79 -18.73 -3.17
CA GLN A 39 -5.32 -18.34 -1.87
C GLN A 39 -4.50 -17.20 -1.24
N THR A 40 -3.17 -17.28 -1.28
CA THR A 40 -2.27 -16.29 -0.68
C THR A 40 -2.21 -15.02 -1.52
N ILE A 41 -2.29 -15.14 -2.85
CA ILE A 41 -2.41 -14.01 -3.77
C ILE A 41 -3.71 -13.23 -3.47
N LEU A 42 -4.85 -13.93 -3.42
CA LEU A 42 -6.13 -13.28 -3.13
C LEU A 42 -6.17 -12.68 -1.73
N LEU A 43 -5.71 -13.44 -0.72
CA LEU A 43 -5.71 -12.98 0.66
C LEU A 43 -4.73 -11.82 0.87
N GLY A 44 -3.53 -11.90 0.30
CA GLY A 44 -2.55 -10.82 0.33
C GLY A 44 -3.10 -9.54 -0.29
N PHE A 45 -3.81 -9.64 -1.42
CA PHE A 45 -4.43 -8.48 -2.06
C PHE A 45 -5.50 -7.83 -1.17
N VAL A 46 -6.37 -8.67 -0.58
CA VAL A 46 -7.42 -8.20 0.33
C VAL A 46 -6.83 -7.56 1.59
N LEU A 47 -5.81 -8.18 2.19
CA LEU A 47 -5.13 -7.64 3.37
C LEU A 47 -4.45 -6.31 3.05
N PHE A 48 -3.67 -6.25 1.97
CA PHE A 48 -3.03 -5.01 1.53
C PHE A 48 -4.05 -3.87 1.40
N ARG A 49 -5.14 -4.10 0.65
CA ARG A 49 -6.20 -3.11 0.47
C ARG A 49 -6.90 -2.75 1.78
N LEU A 50 -7.08 -3.70 2.68
CA LEU A 50 -7.64 -3.41 3.99
C LEU A 50 -6.72 -2.45 4.77
N PHE A 51 -5.42 -2.70 4.80
CA PHE A 51 -4.46 -1.84 5.52
C PHE A 51 -4.26 -0.47 4.86
N ASP A 52 -4.21 -0.43 3.53
CA ASP A 52 -4.14 0.79 2.71
C ASP A 52 -5.37 1.70 2.93
N ILE A 53 -6.58 1.13 2.99
CA ILE A 53 -7.83 1.88 3.23
C ILE A 53 -8.01 2.27 4.70
N VAL A 54 -7.78 1.33 5.63
CA VAL A 54 -8.06 1.54 7.07
C VAL A 54 -7.06 2.49 7.72
N LYS A 55 -5.82 2.54 7.21
CA LYS A 55 -4.72 3.37 7.74
C LYS A 55 -4.68 3.36 9.29
N PRO A 56 -4.44 2.20 9.92
CA PRO A 56 -4.44 2.13 11.38
C PRO A 56 -3.37 3.07 11.98
N TRP A 57 -3.80 3.88 12.94
CA TRP A 57 -3.04 4.91 13.63
C TRP A 57 -1.80 4.28 14.30
N PRO A 58 -0.54 4.61 13.90
CA PRO A 58 0.11 5.92 14.07
C PRO A 58 0.80 6.47 12.80
N ILE A 59 0.56 5.86 11.63
CA ILE A 59 1.20 6.21 10.34
C ILE A 59 0.82 7.65 9.91
N SER A 60 -0.41 8.08 10.21
CA SER A 60 -0.94 9.44 9.95
C SER A 60 -0.13 10.59 10.61
N VAL A 61 0.69 10.32 11.64
CA VAL A 61 1.50 11.37 12.30
C VAL A 61 2.79 11.69 11.50
N LEU A 62 3.32 10.71 10.76
CA LEU A 62 4.49 10.89 9.89
C LEU A 62 4.11 11.62 8.59
N ASP A 63 2.93 11.31 8.06
CA ASP A 63 2.29 11.95 6.89
C ASP A 63 2.21 13.49 7.02
N ARG A 64 1.96 14.01 8.23
CA ARG A 64 1.90 15.47 8.46
C ARG A 64 3.22 16.22 8.26
N HIS A 65 4.37 15.53 8.24
CA HIS A 65 5.68 16.18 8.12
C HIS A 65 6.30 16.02 6.72
N VAL A 66 5.82 15.10 5.89
CA VAL A 66 6.39 14.81 4.56
C VAL A 66 5.34 15.13 3.49
N HIS A 67 5.36 16.37 2.97
CA HIS A 67 4.41 16.79 1.93
C HIS A 67 4.85 16.26 0.55
N GLY A 68 3.98 15.53 -0.14
CA GLY A 68 4.17 15.08 -1.54
C GLY A 68 4.17 13.56 -1.72
N GLY A 69 4.55 13.07 -2.91
CA GLY A 69 4.52 11.65 -3.28
C GLY A 69 5.36 10.70 -2.40
N LEU A 70 6.35 11.22 -1.66
CA LEU A 70 7.11 10.42 -0.70
C LEU A 70 6.29 9.98 0.52
N GLY A 71 5.30 10.78 0.93
CA GLY A 71 4.39 10.41 2.02
C GLY A 71 3.49 9.24 1.61
N ILE A 72 2.96 9.31 0.38
CA ILE A 72 2.08 8.28 -0.21
C ILE A 72 2.82 6.94 -0.31
N MET A 73 4.05 6.93 -0.84
CA MET A 73 4.85 5.71 -0.93
C MET A 73 5.16 5.09 0.45
N LEU A 74 5.45 5.92 1.46
CA LEU A 74 5.72 5.43 2.81
C LEU A 74 4.48 4.82 3.48
N ASP A 75 3.30 5.40 3.22
CA ASP A 75 2.02 4.86 3.67
C ASP A 75 1.78 3.45 3.09
N ASP A 76 1.97 3.28 1.78
CA ASP A 76 1.77 2.00 1.08
C ASP A 76 2.78 0.94 1.52
N ILE A 77 4.03 1.34 1.78
CA ILE A 77 5.06 0.46 2.36
C ILE A 77 4.64 0.00 3.75
N ALA A 78 4.16 0.92 4.61
CA ALA A 78 3.73 0.58 5.95
C ALA A 78 2.51 -0.35 5.95
N ALA A 79 1.53 -0.10 5.07
CA ALA A 79 0.40 -0.98 4.83
C ALA A 79 0.86 -2.36 4.34
N GLY A 80 1.82 -2.40 3.40
CA GLY A 80 2.42 -3.63 2.89
C GLY A 80 3.12 -4.46 3.97
N VAL A 81 3.86 -3.84 4.88
CA VAL A 81 4.51 -4.54 6.01
C VAL A 81 3.47 -5.11 6.97
N ALA A 82 2.43 -4.34 7.32
CA ALA A 82 1.36 -4.81 8.19
C ALA A 82 0.57 -5.98 7.56
N ALA A 83 0.29 -5.89 6.26
CA ALA A 83 -0.35 -6.93 5.47
C ALA A 83 0.54 -8.18 5.36
N CYS A 84 1.86 -8.02 5.18
CA CYS A 84 2.82 -9.13 5.17
C CYS A 84 2.80 -9.88 6.51
N LEU A 85 2.94 -9.17 7.63
CA LEU A 85 2.92 -9.78 8.97
C LEU A 85 1.62 -10.52 9.24
N THR A 86 0.49 -9.95 8.87
CA THR A 86 -0.82 -10.62 9.03
C THR A 86 -0.97 -11.82 8.10
N LEU A 87 -0.52 -11.73 6.85
CA LEU A 87 -0.53 -12.86 5.93
C LEU A 87 0.33 -14.00 6.48
N GLN A 88 1.54 -13.72 6.97
CA GLN A 88 2.44 -14.69 7.58
C GLN A 88 1.85 -15.38 8.81
N LEU A 89 1.09 -14.63 9.63
CA LEU A 89 0.35 -15.20 10.76
C LEU A 89 -0.81 -16.11 10.32
N LEU A 90 -1.42 -15.83 9.16
CA LEU A 90 -2.52 -16.63 8.62
C LEU A 90 -2.07 -17.84 7.79
N LEU A 91 -0.86 -17.81 7.21
CA LEU A 91 -0.29 -18.91 6.43
C LEU A 91 -0.36 -20.29 7.10
N PRO A 92 -0.01 -20.48 8.39
CA PRO A 92 -0.10 -21.80 9.03
C PRO A 92 -1.55 -22.32 9.16
N PHE A 93 -2.55 -21.43 9.07
CA PHE A 93 -3.98 -21.79 9.12
C PHE A 93 -4.58 -22.02 7.73
N LEU A 94 -3.90 -21.57 6.68
CA LEU A 94 -4.31 -21.84 5.30
C LEU A 94 -3.92 -23.27 4.94
N ALA A 95 -4.92 -24.09 4.64
CA ALA A 95 -4.71 -25.33 3.92
C ALA A 95 -4.32 -24.98 2.48
N LEU A 96 -3.01 -24.77 2.27
CA LEU A 96 -2.43 -24.63 0.93
C LEU A 96 -2.61 -25.97 0.23
N GLY A 97 -3.61 -26.02 -0.65
CA GLY A 97 -3.98 -27.19 -1.44
C GLY A 97 -2.97 -27.49 -2.55
#